data_AF-A0A5C5WX52-F1
#
_entry.id   AF-A0A5C5WX52-F1
#
_cell.length_a   1.000
_cell.length_b   1.000
_cell.length_c   1.000
_cell.angle_alpha   90.00
_cell.angle_beta   90.00
_cell.angle_gamma   90.00
#
_symmetry.space_group_name_H-M   'P 1'
#
loop_
_entity.id
_entity.type
_entity.pdbx_description
1 polymer ?
#
loop_
_entity_poly.entity_id
_entity_poly.type
_entity_poly.pdbx_seq_one_letter_code
_entity_poly.pdbx_strand_id
1 'polypeptide(L)'
;MCRLQSGDPIVHFRRGTYLDLASEYAEIVESRLLELAAMRSEAFFFDSYHMPEIGCWGGAFEQGFVSETGLAVPEDASSESYEAWIRYKADFLTAYFEELSETIHEQFPHVAMVISNVPLAGLFSQQTTTQLAADDIGKSEFTFATRFDEDFFESHPDVYEPDADFRAALGWTVLRDASDGAPPHIWMASFPNEAHIRAFTASSITYGGVANIDVPEANLLVANDPEGTSTRATVAAGMALGNQLSGAVAGKATATEVAILFSESQRDALPSLASRCTEAIGPVIGAYEAFRTEHRSVNVIADWRQADPDYDLQRFEFVFVTQRSTLSVDQESALSQFEASGGVVIENNPSWQWSTPNGFTESKEALLQVLNSVLPARLQSTGGSAHVHIQMHVNPDDATDRTILIANDFRFVQSLRGLGADGVINDPPPPIDDLQLLLSYDAGFDELTAPDLIATDVLGGVVWATQKTAEGWLISVPEFTEAAAIHLQLDVSSPATMRQSEQQPLQQAVASEMIWSDDENWLESNLEFDAADVNRDGRVSALDALVLINHLSRTAMSGIGGFSAKVGQSGESLSTLDVNQDGDVSAIDALHIIKRCRSLGDERVALFSAPLEDDDHDDHHNFGIN
;
A
#
# COMPACT_ATOMS: atom_id res chain seq x y z
N MET A 1 7.55 14.37 -30.94
CA MET A 1 8.40 15.29 -30.13
C MET A 1 7.51 16.33 -29.52
N CYS A 2 7.69 16.64 -28.24
CA CYS A 2 6.95 17.71 -27.61
C CYS A 2 7.46 19.09 -27.99
N ARG A 3 6.53 20.01 -28.19
CA ARG A 3 6.80 21.40 -28.58
C ARG A 3 6.17 22.36 -27.60
N LEU A 4 6.73 23.56 -27.52
CA LEU A 4 6.10 24.75 -26.96
C LEU A 4 4.98 25.23 -27.89
N GLN A 5 4.12 26.13 -27.41
CA GLN A 5 3.11 26.80 -28.24
C GLN A 5 3.72 27.54 -29.44
N SER A 6 4.97 28.01 -29.34
CA SER A 6 5.72 28.62 -30.46
C SER A 6 6.05 27.64 -31.59
N GLY A 7 5.87 26.32 -31.36
CA GLY A 7 6.29 25.24 -32.24
C GLY A 7 7.73 24.76 -31.99
N ASP A 8 8.49 25.41 -31.11
CA ASP A 8 9.86 25.01 -30.77
C ASP A 8 9.88 23.73 -29.93
N PRO A 9 10.85 22.82 -30.13
CA PRO A 9 10.95 21.62 -29.31
C PRO A 9 11.23 21.97 -27.84
N ILE A 10 10.59 21.25 -26.91
CA ILE A 10 10.90 21.38 -25.48
C ILE A 10 12.16 20.56 -25.19
N VAL A 11 13.23 21.23 -24.75
CA VAL A 11 14.53 20.59 -24.48
C VAL A 11 14.89 20.79 -23.01
N HIS A 12 15.02 19.68 -22.28
CA HIS A 12 15.61 19.68 -20.96
C HIS A 12 17.13 19.63 -21.07
N PHE A 13 17.82 20.56 -20.42
CA PHE A 13 19.28 20.74 -20.54
C PHE A 13 20.11 19.49 -20.20
N ARG A 14 19.59 18.58 -19.35
CA ARG A 14 20.25 17.28 -19.02
C ARG A 14 19.63 16.06 -19.67
N ARG A 15 18.34 16.11 -20.01
CA ARG A 15 17.56 14.92 -20.44
C ARG A 15 17.32 14.89 -21.95
N GLY A 16 17.68 15.96 -22.65
CA GLY A 16 17.47 16.09 -24.09
C GLY A 16 16.08 16.59 -24.43
N THR A 17 15.63 16.29 -25.65
CA THR A 17 14.33 16.72 -26.17
C THR A 17 13.21 15.85 -25.61
N TYR A 18 12.15 16.47 -25.10
CA TYR A 18 10.97 15.74 -24.64
C TYR A 18 10.22 15.12 -25.82
N LEU A 19 9.68 13.94 -25.58
CA LEU A 19 8.97 13.12 -26.55
C LEU A 19 7.47 13.22 -26.27
N ASP A 20 6.68 13.16 -27.34
CA ASP A 20 5.22 13.17 -27.22
C ASP A 20 4.77 11.72 -27.08
N LEU A 21 4.45 11.30 -25.85
CA LEU A 21 4.03 9.93 -25.58
C LEU A 21 2.65 9.62 -26.19
N ALA A 22 1.85 10.61 -26.56
CA ALA A 22 0.59 10.38 -27.29
C ALA A 22 0.80 10.11 -28.79
N SER A 23 2.04 10.19 -29.28
CA SER A 23 2.38 9.92 -30.69
C SER A 23 2.81 8.47 -30.91
N GLU A 24 3.12 8.11 -32.17
CA GLU A 24 3.73 6.81 -32.54
C GLU A 24 5.02 6.47 -31.77
N TYR A 25 5.57 7.42 -31.01
CA TYR A 25 6.70 7.19 -30.13
C TYR A 25 6.38 6.26 -28.94
N ALA A 26 5.13 6.20 -28.47
CA ALA A 26 4.71 5.25 -27.44
C ALA A 26 5.06 3.80 -27.83
N GLU A 27 4.65 3.39 -29.03
CA GLU A 27 4.94 2.06 -29.58
C GLU A 27 6.44 1.76 -29.66
N ILE A 28 7.26 2.79 -29.94
CA ILE A 28 8.72 2.66 -29.97
C ILE A 28 9.27 2.42 -28.55
N VAL A 29 8.77 3.13 -27.54
CA VAL A 29 9.18 2.94 -26.14
C VAL A 29 8.82 1.53 -25.69
N GLU A 30 7.56 1.12 -25.86
CA GLU A 30 7.09 -0.23 -25.54
C GLU A 30 7.95 -1.30 -26.20
N SER A 31 8.15 -1.22 -27.52
CA SER A 31 8.97 -2.18 -28.26
C SER A 31 10.40 -2.28 -27.72
N ARG A 32 11.02 -1.15 -27.34
CA ARG A 32 12.37 -1.14 -26.77
C ARG A 32 12.42 -1.71 -25.36
N LEU A 33 11.39 -1.50 -24.55
CA LEU A 33 11.30 -2.07 -23.22
C LEU A 33 11.12 -3.59 -23.30
N LEU A 34 10.27 -4.09 -24.19
CA LEU A 34 10.12 -5.53 -24.44
C LEU A 34 11.43 -6.16 -24.94
N GLU A 35 12.17 -5.49 -25.84
CA GLU A 35 13.50 -5.94 -26.26
C GLU A 35 14.47 -6.03 -25.07
N LEU A 36 14.49 -5.04 -24.18
CA LEU A 36 15.35 -5.02 -22.99
C LEU A 36 14.94 -6.10 -21.98
N ALA A 37 13.64 -6.31 -21.77
CA ALA A 37 13.12 -7.38 -20.93
C ALA A 37 13.53 -8.76 -21.48
N ALA A 38 13.45 -8.96 -22.80
CA ALA A 38 13.97 -10.17 -23.46
C ALA A 38 15.49 -10.34 -23.29
N MET A 39 16.22 -9.24 -23.10
CA MET A 39 17.65 -9.23 -22.76
C MET A 39 17.95 -9.40 -21.26
N ARG A 40 16.92 -9.73 -20.45
CA ARG A 40 16.97 -9.96 -19.00
C ARG A 40 17.13 -8.70 -18.14
N SER A 41 16.64 -7.55 -18.62
CA SER A 41 16.34 -6.46 -17.69
C SER A 41 15.27 -6.92 -16.70
N GLU A 42 15.53 -6.75 -15.39
CA GLU A 42 14.61 -7.15 -14.31
C GLU A 42 13.74 -5.98 -13.84
N ALA A 43 14.08 -4.74 -14.22
CA ALA A 43 13.29 -3.58 -13.88
C ALA A 43 13.51 -2.41 -14.86
N PHE A 44 12.51 -1.54 -14.95
CA PHE A 44 12.56 -0.26 -15.65
C PHE A 44 12.25 0.88 -14.69
N PHE A 45 13.08 1.94 -14.72
CA PHE A 45 12.92 3.09 -13.84
C PHE A 45 12.51 4.32 -14.66
N PHE A 46 11.32 4.84 -14.39
CA PHE A 46 10.76 6.02 -15.05
C PHE A 46 10.75 7.20 -14.07
N ASP A 47 11.56 8.22 -14.35
CA ASP A 47 11.80 9.33 -13.43
C ASP A 47 10.72 10.44 -13.48
N SER A 48 10.81 11.44 -12.61
CA SER A 48 9.79 12.43 -12.21
C SER A 48 9.02 13.22 -13.26
N TYR A 49 9.41 13.14 -14.52
CA TYR A 49 8.81 13.91 -15.60
C TYR A 49 8.68 13.05 -16.84
N HIS A 50 7.66 12.19 -16.85
CA HIS A 50 7.29 11.35 -17.99
C HIS A 50 6.92 12.18 -19.22
N MET A 51 6.34 13.36 -18.98
CA MET A 51 6.10 14.43 -19.94
C MET A 51 6.52 15.79 -19.33
N PRO A 52 6.70 16.85 -20.13
CA PRO A 52 6.98 18.18 -19.59
C PRO A 52 5.93 18.60 -18.56
N GLU A 53 6.34 19.35 -17.53
CA GLU A 53 5.44 19.84 -16.47
C GLU A 53 4.23 20.58 -17.03
N ILE A 54 4.48 21.42 -18.02
CA ILE A 54 3.48 22.25 -18.70
C ILE A 54 2.69 21.51 -19.79
N GLY A 55 3.01 20.25 -20.09
CA GLY A 55 2.40 19.46 -21.17
C GLY A 55 3.10 19.58 -22.52
N CYS A 56 2.40 19.23 -23.60
CA CYS A 56 2.96 19.03 -24.93
C CYS A 56 2.07 19.67 -26.01
N TRP A 57 2.60 20.61 -26.80
CA TRP A 57 1.86 21.30 -27.86
C TRP A 57 2.20 20.79 -29.26
N GLY A 58 1.31 21.08 -30.21
CA GLY A 58 1.45 20.85 -31.64
C GLY A 58 1.45 19.38 -32.05
N GLY A 59 0.99 18.49 -31.16
CA GLY A 59 1.10 17.04 -31.27
C GLY A 59 -0.22 16.30 -31.12
N ALA A 60 -0.13 15.00 -30.86
CA ALA A 60 -1.29 14.13 -30.65
C ALA A 60 -1.94 14.41 -29.28
N PHE A 61 -1.12 14.70 -28.26
CA PHE A 61 -1.60 15.06 -26.92
C PHE A 61 -2.53 16.28 -26.93
N GLU A 62 -2.11 17.37 -27.60
CA GLU A 62 -2.94 18.56 -27.77
C GLU A 62 -4.27 18.25 -28.49
N GLN A 63 -4.22 17.47 -29.56
CA GLN A 63 -5.43 17.11 -30.30
C GLN A 63 -6.39 16.28 -29.45
N GLY A 64 -5.86 15.35 -28.65
CA GLY A 64 -6.63 14.55 -27.70
C GLY A 64 -7.35 15.42 -26.67
N PHE A 65 -6.64 16.34 -26.03
CA PHE A 65 -7.23 17.28 -25.07
C PHE A 65 -8.38 18.10 -25.68
N VAL A 66 -8.15 18.72 -26.84
CA VAL A 66 -9.16 19.55 -27.51
C VAL A 66 -10.37 18.70 -27.91
N SER A 67 -10.13 17.47 -28.38
CA SER A 67 -11.19 16.55 -28.79
C SER A 67 -12.04 16.07 -27.61
N GLU A 68 -11.43 15.77 -26.47
CA GLU A 68 -12.10 15.21 -25.30
C GLU A 68 -12.83 16.28 -24.49
N THR A 69 -12.16 17.41 -24.24
CA THR A 69 -12.67 18.46 -23.34
C THR A 69 -13.44 19.56 -24.08
N GLY A 70 -13.17 19.75 -25.37
CA GLY A 70 -13.67 20.90 -26.14
C GLY A 70 -13.04 22.24 -25.73
N LEU A 71 -12.08 22.25 -24.80
CA LEU A 71 -11.40 23.45 -24.32
C LEU A 71 -10.25 23.84 -25.23
N ALA A 72 -9.93 25.14 -25.25
CA ALA A 72 -8.70 25.61 -25.86
C ALA A 72 -7.51 25.22 -24.98
N VAL A 73 -6.41 24.80 -25.61
CA VAL A 73 -5.15 24.54 -24.92
C VAL A 73 -4.70 25.81 -24.17
N PRO A 74 -4.27 25.70 -22.90
CA PRO A 74 -3.82 26.86 -22.14
C PRO A 74 -2.61 27.54 -22.81
N GLU A 75 -2.55 28.87 -22.71
CA GLU A 75 -1.39 29.65 -23.12
C GLU A 75 -0.29 29.60 -22.04
N ASP A 76 -0.70 29.56 -20.77
CA ASP A 76 0.16 29.49 -19.60
C ASP A 76 -0.59 28.95 -18.37
N ALA A 77 0.09 28.92 -17.22
CA ALA A 77 -0.47 28.46 -15.95
C ALA A 77 -1.62 29.33 -15.39
N SER A 78 -1.84 30.53 -15.95
CA SER A 78 -2.94 31.43 -15.55
C SER A 78 -4.20 31.25 -16.39
N SER A 79 -4.13 30.44 -17.45
CA SER A 79 -5.27 30.14 -18.32
C SER A 79 -6.36 29.36 -17.58
N GLU A 80 -7.63 29.68 -17.81
CA GLU A 80 -8.77 28.97 -17.18
C GLU A 80 -8.79 27.46 -17.50
N SER A 81 -8.25 27.06 -18.66
CA SER A 81 -8.14 25.66 -19.07
C SER A 81 -6.91 24.93 -18.52
N TYR A 82 -6.02 25.61 -17.77
CA TYR A 82 -4.75 25.03 -17.34
C TYR A 82 -4.93 23.84 -16.39
N GLU A 83 -5.85 23.94 -15.43
CA GLU A 83 -6.10 22.83 -14.50
C GLU A 83 -6.66 21.60 -15.23
N ALA A 84 -7.63 21.80 -16.14
CA ALA A 84 -8.15 20.73 -16.99
C ALA A 84 -7.06 20.10 -17.88
N TRP A 85 -6.11 20.90 -18.37
CA TRP A 85 -4.98 20.44 -19.16
C TRP A 85 -3.99 19.59 -18.34
N ILE A 86 -3.66 20.01 -17.13
CA ILE A 86 -2.80 19.25 -16.22
C ILE A 86 -3.48 17.97 -15.78
N ARG A 87 -4.79 18.01 -15.51
CA ARG A 87 -5.57 16.81 -15.20
C ARG A 87 -5.58 15.82 -16.36
N TYR A 88 -5.88 16.29 -17.58
CA TYR A 88 -5.83 15.48 -18.79
C TYR A 88 -4.45 14.83 -19.00
N LYS A 89 -3.36 15.56 -18.70
CA LYS A 89 -2.00 15.00 -18.73
C LYS A 89 -1.83 13.85 -17.73
N ALA A 90 -2.32 14.02 -16.50
CA ALA A 90 -2.20 13.00 -15.47
C ALA A 90 -3.00 11.75 -15.85
N ASP A 91 -4.25 11.92 -16.30
CA ASP A 91 -5.11 10.83 -16.77
C ASP A 91 -4.51 10.10 -17.98
N PHE A 92 -3.97 10.84 -18.95
CA PHE A 92 -3.23 10.27 -20.08
C PHE A 92 -2.01 9.46 -19.64
N LEU A 93 -1.21 9.98 -18.70
CA LEU A 93 -0.03 9.29 -18.19
C LEU A 93 -0.41 8.00 -17.46
N THR A 94 -1.47 8.01 -16.65
CA THR A 94 -2.02 6.80 -16.02
C THR A 94 -2.37 5.77 -17.08
N ALA A 95 -3.24 6.11 -18.05
CA ALA A 95 -3.64 5.16 -19.08
C ALA A 95 -2.46 4.61 -19.90
N TYR A 96 -1.47 5.46 -20.20
CA TYR A 96 -0.26 5.03 -20.90
C TYR A 96 0.58 4.04 -20.09
N PHE A 97 0.76 4.28 -18.79
CA PHE A 97 1.57 3.39 -17.95
C PHE A 97 0.84 2.10 -17.57
N GLU A 98 -0.48 2.14 -17.40
CA GLU A 98 -1.34 0.98 -17.28
C GLU A 98 -1.16 0.04 -18.49
N GLU A 99 -1.39 0.55 -19.71
CA GLU A 99 -1.22 -0.23 -20.95
C GLU A 99 0.21 -0.77 -21.12
N LEU A 100 1.20 0.05 -20.81
CA LEU A 100 2.61 -0.34 -20.89
C LEU A 100 2.97 -1.44 -19.87
N SER A 101 2.49 -1.31 -18.64
CA SER A 101 2.68 -2.28 -17.56
C SER A 101 2.03 -3.61 -17.91
N GLU A 102 0.76 -3.60 -18.33
CA GLU A 102 0.04 -4.79 -18.77
C GLU A 102 0.79 -5.51 -19.91
N THR A 103 1.21 -4.77 -20.92
CA THR A 103 1.92 -5.32 -22.08
C THR A 103 3.26 -5.97 -21.71
N ILE A 104 4.02 -5.32 -20.82
CA ILE A 104 5.30 -5.87 -20.33
C ILE A 104 5.06 -7.10 -19.45
N HIS A 105 4.12 -7.04 -18.51
CA HIS A 105 3.85 -8.11 -17.56
C HIS A 105 3.20 -9.34 -18.20
N GLU A 106 2.41 -9.18 -19.28
CA GLU A 106 1.88 -10.31 -20.05
C GLU A 106 3.01 -11.20 -20.59
N GLN A 107 4.13 -10.60 -21.02
CA GLN A 107 5.27 -11.33 -21.58
C GLN A 107 6.37 -11.63 -20.54
N PHE A 108 6.54 -10.75 -19.55
CA PHE A 108 7.62 -10.76 -18.57
C PHE A 108 7.11 -10.40 -17.17
N PRO A 109 6.31 -11.27 -16.51
CA PRO A 109 5.64 -10.98 -15.24
C PRO A 109 6.57 -10.81 -14.02
N HIS A 110 7.89 -10.89 -14.23
CA HIS A 110 8.91 -10.72 -13.20
C HIS A 110 9.62 -9.36 -13.31
N VAL A 111 9.39 -8.62 -14.40
CA VAL A 111 9.96 -7.29 -14.58
C VAL A 111 9.20 -6.34 -13.68
N ALA A 112 9.91 -5.48 -12.96
CA ALA A 112 9.27 -4.42 -12.17
C ALA A 112 9.34 -3.08 -12.90
N MET A 113 8.29 -2.28 -12.85
CA MET A 113 8.27 -0.89 -13.30
C MET A 113 8.27 0.03 -12.08
N VAL A 114 9.31 0.84 -11.95
CA VAL A 114 9.39 1.86 -10.91
C VAL A 114 9.01 3.20 -11.53
N ILE A 115 7.79 3.64 -11.26
CA ILE A 115 7.17 4.81 -11.90
C ILE A 115 7.21 5.97 -10.91
N SER A 116 7.75 7.10 -11.34
CA SER A 116 7.85 8.28 -10.48
C SER A 116 6.51 9.02 -10.34
N ASN A 117 6.08 9.19 -9.10
CA ASN A 117 4.89 9.92 -8.66
C ASN A 117 5.30 11.04 -7.67
N VAL A 118 6.45 11.66 -7.92
CA VAL A 118 7.04 12.67 -7.04
C VAL A 118 6.03 13.77 -6.64
N PRO A 119 5.24 14.37 -7.56
CA PRO A 119 4.25 15.37 -7.19
C PRO A 119 3.15 14.88 -6.25
N LEU A 120 2.79 13.59 -6.32
CA LEU A 120 1.74 12.99 -5.50
C LEU A 120 2.09 12.98 -4.02
N ALA A 121 3.37 12.82 -3.65
CA ALA A 121 3.78 12.79 -2.24
C ALA A 121 3.49 14.11 -1.51
N GLY A 122 3.33 15.22 -2.25
CA GLY A 122 2.87 16.48 -1.69
C GLY A 122 1.35 16.55 -1.48
N LEU A 123 0.54 15.68 -2.08
CA LEU A 123 -0.94 15.70 -2.11
C LEU A 123 -1.59 16.89 -2.83
N PHE A 124 -0.90 18.02 -2.99
CA PHE A 124 -1.46 19.24 -3.60
C PHE A 124 -1.51 19.23 -5.13
N SER A 125 -0.60 18.49 -5.76
CA SER A 125 -0.38 18.55 -7.21
C SER A 125 -1.37 17.67 -7.97
N GLN A 126 -1.89 18.22 -9.07
CA GLN A 126 -2.70 17.49 -10.06
C GLN A 126 -1.85 16.85 -11.17
N GLN A 127 -0.52 16.98 -11.12
CA GLN A 127 0.34 16.50 -12.21
C GLN A 127 0.46 14.98 -12.30
N THR A 128 0.13 14.27 -11.22
CA THR A 128 0.14 12.81 -11.11
C THR A 128 -1.00 12.39 -10.19
N THR A 129 -1.64 11.28 -10.47
CA THR A 129 -2.71 10.70 -9.65
C THR A 129 -2.18 9.54 -8.79
N THR A 130 -2.96 9.15 -7.79
CA THR A 130 -2.78 7.88 -7.06
C THR A 130 -2.90 6.68 -7.98
N GLN A 131 -3.76 6.74 -9.01
CA GLN A 131 -3.94 5.65 -9.97
C GLN A 131 -2.67 5.35 -10.76
N LEU A 132 -1.85 6.37 -11.10
CA LEU A 132 -0.54 6.13 -11.72
C LEU A 132 0.41 5.30 -10.82
N ALA A 133 0.22 5.33 -9.50
CA ALA A 133 1.00 4.49 -8.58
C ALA A 133 0.41 3.07 -8.45
N ALA A 134 -0.80 2.81 -8.93
CA ALA A 134 -1.40 1.48 -8.89
C ALA A 134 -0.86 0.55 -9.98
N ASP A 135 -0.33 1.12 -11.06
CA ASP A 135 0.12 0.35 -12.23
C ASP A 135 1.36 -0.50 -11.94
N ASP A 136 2.19 -0.11 -10.96
CA ASP A 136 3.36 -0.85 -10.46
C ASP A 136 3.95 -0.17 -9.19
N ILE A 137 5.28 -0.11 -9.03
CA ILE A 137 5.95 0.46 -7.86
C ILE A 137 6.07 1.98 -7.99
N GLY A 138 5.38 2.72 -7.11
CA GLY A 138 5.53 4.17 -6.98
C GLY A 138 6.93 4.61 -6.52
N LYS A 139 7.44 5.71 -7.08
CA LYS A 139 8.67 6.39 -6.64
C LYS A 139 8.41 7.83 -6.25
N SER A 140 9.06 8.30 -5.19
CA SER A 140 9.11 9.71 -4.82
C SER A 140 10.50 10.15 -4.39
N GLU A 141 10.67 11.42 -4.01
CA GLU A 141 11.89 11.92 -3.40
C GLU A 141 11.65 12.23 -1.93
N PHE A 142 12.68 12.00 -1.11
CA PHE A 142 12.61 12.17 0.35
C PHE A 142 12.06 13.54 0.77
N THR A 143 12.56 14.61 0.14
CA THR A 143 12.20 16.00 0.49
C THR A 143 11.02 16.53 -0.33
N PHE A 144 10.45 15.79 -1.28
CA PHE A 144 9.47 16.41 -2.17
C PHE A 144 8.18 16.78 -1.45
N ALA A 145 7.71 15.91 -0.56
CA ALA A 145 6.55 16.18 0.29
C ALA A 145 6.73 17.42 1.19
N THR A 146 7.99 17.82 1.45
CA THR A 146 8.32 18.94 2.33
C THR A 146 8.63 20.23 1.56
N ARG A 147 8.91 20.15 0.26
CA ARG A 147 9.18 21.28 -0.66
C ARG A 147 7.93 21.84 -1.32
N PHE A 148 6.78 21.72 -0.65
CA PHE A 148 5.60 22.46 -1.09
C PHE A 148 5.98 23.93 -1.24
N ASP A 149 5.46 24.57 -2.30
CA ASP A 149 5.68 25.99 -2.68
C ASP A 149 6.13 26.77 -1.44
N GLU A 150 7.45 26.95 -1.27
CA GLU A 150 8.02 27.39 0.01
C GLU A 150 7.38 28.73 0.42
N ASP A 151 6.95 29.48 -0.58
CA ASP A 151 6.24 30.74 -0.45
C ASP A 151 4.76 30.59 -0.02
N PHE A 152 4.12 29.41 -0.11
CA PHE A 152 2.71 29.24 0.26
C PHE A 152 2.50 29.44 1.77
N PHE A 153 3.22 28.69 2.61
CA PHE A 153 3.03 28.83 4.07
C PHE A 153 3.55 30.18 4.56
N GLU A 154 4.58 30.75 3.90
CA GLU A 154 5.02 32.12 4.15
C GLU A 154 3.96 33.16 3.76
N SER A 155 3.26 32.97 2.64
CA SER A 155 2.18 33.86 2.16
C SER A 155 0.83 33.61 2.83
N HIS A 156 0.65 32.46 3.49
CA HIS A 156 -0.56 32.06 4.21
C HIS A 156 -0.20 31.62 5.64
N PRO A 157 0.34 32.51 6.50
CA PRO A 157 0.81 32.16 7.85
C PRO A 157 -0.31 31.73 8.81
N ASP A 158 -1.56 31.97 8.44
CA ASP A 158 -2.74 31.49 9.16
C ASP A 158 -3.04 30.01 8.88
N VAL A 159 -2.39 29.43 7.85
CA VAL A 159 -2.49 28.01 7.53
C VAL A 159 -1.46 27.23 8.34
N TYR A 160 -1.91 26.17 9.02
CA TYR A 160 -1.04 25.25 9.75
C TYR A 160 -0.07 24.56 8.79
N GLU A 161 1.23 24.76 9.02
CA GLU A 161 2.30 24.00 8.37
C GLU A 161 2.66 22.78 9.24
N PRO A 162 2.42 21.55 8.76
CA PRO A 162 2.80 20.35 9.50
C PRO A 162 4.31 20.13 9.44
N ASP A 163 4.86 19.51 10.48
CA ASP A 163 6.29 19.22 10.50
C ASP A 163 6.68 18.32 9.30
N ALA A 164 7.90 18.55 8.81
CA ALA A 164 8.42 17.94 7.60
C ALA A 164 8.42 16.40 7.63
N ASP A 165 8.63 15.79 8.79
CA ASP A 165 8.62 14.33 8.97
C ASP A 165 7.22 13.74 8.77
N PHE A 166 6.16 14.39 9.27
CA PHE A 166 4.78 13.93 9.04
C PHE A 166 4.39 14.03 7.57
N ARG A 167 4.72 15.15 6.90
CA ARG A 167 4.44 15.32 5.46
C ARG A 167 5.14 14.25 4.63
N ALA A 168 6.42 14.02 4.89
CA ALA A 168 7.20 12.99 4.22
C ALA A 168 6.59 11.59 4.43
N ALA A 169 6.31 11.23 5.68
CA ALA A 169 5.72 9.95 6.03
C ALA A 169 4.34 9.72 5.38
N LEU A 170 3.48 10.75 5.36
CA LEU A 170 2.18 10.69 4.71
C LEU A 170 2.33 10.48 3.20
N GLY A 171 3.19 11.27 2.54
CA GLY A 171 3.43 11.14 1.10
C GLY A 171 3.93 9.74 0.71
N TRP A 172 4.79 9.13 1.53
CA TRP A 172 5.26 7.75 1.31
C TRP A 172 4.15 6.72 1.56
N THR A 173 3.33 6.94 2.58
CA THR A 173 2.18 6.09 2.89
C THR A 173 1.16 6.09 1.75
N VAL A 174 0.84 7.26 1.19
CA VAL A 174 -0.03 7.38 0.01
C VAL A 174 0.50 6.56 -1.16
N LEU A 175 1.81 6.62 -1.43
CA LEU A 175 2.41 5.85 -2.52
C LEU A 175 2.37 4.36 -2.27
N ARG A 176 2.76 3.91 -1.08
CA ARG A 176 2.70 2.51 -0.67
C ARG A 176 1.29 1.95 -0.86
N ASP A 177 0.30 2.65 -0.34
CA ASP A 177 -1.07 2.14 -0.32
C ASP A 177 -1.77 2.26 -1.68
N ALA A 178 -1.42 3.28 -2.47
CA ALA A 178 -1.87 3.37 -3.86
C ALA A 178 -1.26 2.27 -4.76
N SER A 179 -0.06 1.79 -4.41
CA SER A 179 0.62 0.68 -5.09
C SER A 179 0.26 -0.69 -4.48
N ASP A 180 -0.91 -0.83 -3.85
CA ASP A 180 -1.37 -2.06 -3.19
C ASP A 180 -0.39 -2.66 -2.16
N GLY A 181 0.35 -1.81 -1.48
CA GLY A 181 1.35 -2.21 -0.50
C GLY A 181 2.74 -2.45 -1.09
N ALA A 182 2.92 -2.32 -2.40
CA ALA A 182 4.24 -2.42 -3.02
C ALA A 182 5.18 -1.36 -2.42
N PRO A 183 6.42 -1.72 -2.04
CA PRO A 183 7.34 -0.81 -1.36
C PRO A 183 7.73 0.40 -2.22
N PRO A 184 7.31 1.63 -1.89
CA PRO A 184 7.63 2.77 -2.72
C PRO A 184 9.13 3.09 -2.68
N HIS A 185 9.70 3.45 -3.81
CA HIS A 185 11.10 3.88 -3.88
C HIS A 185 11.22 5.33 -3.40
N ILE A 186 11.83 5.54 -2.24
CA ILE A 186 12.09 6.88 -1.71
C ILE A 186 13.49 7.28 -2.13
N TRP A 187 13.60 8.21 -3.07
CA TRP A 187 14.86 8.61 -3.68
C TRP A 187 15.52 9.77 -2.94
N MET A 188 16.83 9.68 -2.76
CA MET A 188 17.64 10.81 -2.31
C MET A 188 19.10 10.63 -2.75
N ALA A 189 19.70 11.73 -3.21
CA ALA A 189 21.10 11.74 -3.65
C ALA A 189 22.00 12.47 -2.64
N SER A 190 23.27 12.04 -2.56
CA SER A 190 24.37 12.73 -1.87
C SER A 190 24.09 13.11 -0.40
N PHE A 191 24.63 12.36 0.55
CA PHE A 191 24.47 12.55 1.99
C PHE A 191 25.75 13.12 2.63
N PRO A 192 25.64 14.04 3.60
CA PRO A 192 26.80 14.67 4.23
C PRO A 192 27.63 13.71 5.09
N ASN A 193 26.99 12.76 5.79
CA ASN A 193 27.68 11.80 6.67
C ASN A 193 26.81 10.57 6.94
N GLU A 194 27.35 9.61 7.71
CA GLU A 194 26.70 8.33 8.05
C GLU A 194 25.37 8.49 8.79
N ALA A 195 25.21 9.50 9.64
CA ALA A 195 23.98 9.68 10.42
C ALA A 195 22.78 9.97 9.50
N HIS A 196 22.93 10.87 8.51
CA HIS A 196 21.81 11.23 7.63
C HIS A 196 21.39 10.06 6.72
N ILE A 197 22.36 9.32 6.16
CA ILE A 197 22.01 8.20 5.27
C ILE A 197 21.42 7.01 6.06
N ARG A 198 21.85 6.79 7.31
CA ARG A 198 21.25 5.77 8.18
C ARG A 198 19.85 6.20 8.60
N ALA A 199 19.62 7.45 8.98
CA ALA A 199 18.29 7.95 9.29
C ALA A 199 17.35 7.93 8.07
N PHE A 200 17.84 8.30 6.88
CA PHE A 200 17.11 8.13 5.61
C PHE A 200 16.71 6.68 5.34
N THR A 201 17.65 5.76 5.54
CA THR A 201 17.42 4.33 5.33
C THR A 201 16.40 3.79 6.33
N ALA A 202 16.56 4.15 7.60
CA ALA A 202 15.65 3.77 8.68
C ALA A 202 14.24 4.28 8.42
N SER A 203 14.06 5.57 8.18
CA SER A 203 12.73 6.17 7.99
C SER A 203 12.03 5.63 6.76
N SER A 204 12.74 5.47 5.64
CA SER A 204 12.15 4.91 4.40
C SER A 204 11.63 3.49 4.63
N ILE A 205 12.43 2.62 5.27
CA ILE A 205 12.04 1.22 5.52
C ILE A 205 10.95 1.11 6.60
N THR A 206 10.99 1.94 7.64
CA THR A 206 9.96 1.98 8.69
C THR A 206 8.56 2.15 8.08
N TYR A 207 8.42 3.01 7.07
CA TYR A 207 7.16 3.24 6.36
C TYR A 207 6.86 2.26 5.22
N GLY A 208 7.62 1.15 5.12
CA GLY A 208 7.43 0.11 4.12
C GLY A 208 8.01 0.45 2.75
N GLY A 209 8.89 1.45 2.65
CA GLY A 209 9.53 1.85 1.39
C GLY A 209 10.92 1.24 1.17
N VAL A 210 11.44 1.45 -0.03
CA VAL A 210 12.83 1.17 -0.41
C VAL A 210 13.65 2.45 -0.32
N ALA A 211 14.70 2.44 0.51
CA ALA A 211 15.68 3.52 0.57
C ALA A 211 16.52 3.57 -0.72
N ASN A 212 16.11 4.37 -1.69
CA ASN A 212 16.75 4.49 -3.00
C ASN A 212 17.87 5.54 -2.96
N ILE A 213 19.08 5.08 -2.62
CA ILE A 213 20.29 5.88 -2.44
C ILE A 213 20.94 6.15 -3.81
N ASP A 214 20.90 7.39 -4.30
CA ASP A 214 21.60 7.81 -5.53
C ASP A 214 23.01 8.35 -5.22
N VAL A 215 23.99 7.73 -5.88
CA VAL A 215 25.40 8.09 -5.79
C VAL A 215 26.01 8.04 -7.18
N PRO A 216 26.59 9.15 -7.68
CA PRO A 216 27.34 9.13 -8.93
C PRO A 216 28.43 8.06 -8.91
N GLU A 217 28.51 7.24 -9.96
CA GLU A 217 29.48 6.13 -10.06
C GLU A 217 30.92 6.61 -9.84
N ALA A 218 31.27 7.78 -10.37
CA ALA A 218 32.58 8.39 -10.17
C ALA A 218 32.95 8.53 -8.68
N ASN A 219 31.99 8.74 -7.80
CA ASN A 219 32.23 8.88 -6.35
C ASN A 219 32.49 7.53 -5.68
N LEU A 220 32.00 6.44 -6.26
CA LEU A 220 32.27 5.08 -5.77
C LEU A 220 33.65 4.57 -6.22
N LEU A 221 34.17 5.10 -7.33
CA LEU A 221 35.42 4.66 -7.95
C LEU A 221 36.65 5.46 -7.49
N VAL A 222 36.49 6.71 -7.05
CA VAL A 222 37.61 7.57 -6.66
C VAL A 222 38.02 7.27 -5.21
N ALA A 223 39.31 7.05 -4.98
CA ALA A 223 39.85 6.77 -3.64
C ALA A 223 39.82 7.97 -2.68
N ASN A 224 39.59 9.17 -3.21
CA ASN A 224 39.43 10.42 -2.46
C ASN A 224 37.96 10.80 -2.46
N ASP A 225 37.39 11.01 -1.28
CA ASP A 225 36.02 11.45 -1.09
C ASP A 225 35.80 12.82 -1.76
N PRO A 226 35.02 12.90 -2.87
CA PRO A 226 34.78 14.15 -3.56
C PRO A 226 33.96 15.10 -2.69
N GLU A 227 34.37 16.37 -2.62
CA GLU A 227 33.62 17.41 -1.92
C GLU A 227 32.19 17.53 -2.47
N GLY A 228 31.20 17.62 -1.59
CA GLY A 228 29.78 17.72 -1.97
C GLY A 228 29.13 16.38 -2.38
N THR A 229 29.75 15.24 -2.07
CA THR A 229 29.19 13.91 -2.37
C THR A 229 29.27 12.94 -1.19
N SER A 230 28.42 11.90 -1.18
CA SER A 230 28.53 10.82 -0.19
C SER A 230 29.87 10.12 -0.33
N THR A 231 30.58 9.94 0.78
CA THR A 231 31.75 9.06 0.83
C THR A 231 31.34 7.60 0.64
N ARG A 232 32.29 6.73 0.25
CA ARG A 232 32.02 5.29 0.17
C ARG A 232 31.62 4.71 1.54
N ALA A 233 32.20 5.21 2.63
CA ALA A 233 31.87 4.79 3.99
C ALA A 233 30.43 5.15 4.35
N THR A 234 30.00 6.38 4.02
CA THR A 234 28.61 6.84 4.17
C THR A 234 27.65 5.89 3.44
N VAL A 235 27.89 5.61 2.16
CA VAL A 235 27.03 4.71 1.37
C VAL A 235 26.99 3.31 1.98
N ALA A 236 28.14 2.77 2.39
CA ALA A 236 28.23 1.45 3.00
C ALA A 236 27.44 1.37 4.32
N ALA A 237 27.42 2.44 5.13
CA ALA A 237 26.66 2.49 6.37
C ALA A 237 25.14 2.43 6.12
N GLY A 238 24.64 3.16 5.12
CA GLY A 238 23.24 3.08 4.69
C GLY A 238 22.87 1.68 4.19
N MET A 239 23.66 1.12 3.28
CA MET A 239 23.43 -0.25 2.77
C MET A 239 23.49 -1.32 3.87
N ALA A 240 24.42 -1.19 4.82
CA ALA A 240 24.54 -2.13 5.93
C ALA A 240 23.27 -2.14 6.80
N LEU A 241 22.74 -0.96 7.13
CA LEU A 241 21.48 -0.85 7.87
C LEU A 241 20.30 -1.41 7.06
N GLY A 242 20.22 -1.08 5.77
CA GLY A 242 19.17 -1.61 4.88
C GLY A 242 19.18 -3.15 4.79
N ASN A 243 20.37 -3.76 4.70
CA ASN A 243 20.50 -5.22 4.71
C ASN A 243 20.07 -5.86 6.03
N GLN A 244 20.27 -5.18 7.16
CA GLN A 244 19.82 -5.66 8.46
C GLN A 244 18.29 -5.58 8.62
N LEU A 245 17.70 -4.47 8.20
CA LEU A 245 16.26 -4.22 8.34
C LEU A 245 15.41 -5.00 7.33
N SER A 246 15.86 -5.07 6.07
CA SER A 246 15.08 -5.66 4.96
C SER A 246 14.67 -7.11 5.23
N GLY A 247 15.56 -7.92 5.82
CA GLY A 247 15.23 -9.32 6.16
C GLY A 247 14.08 -9.46 7.16
N ALA A 248 13.89 -8.49 8.06
CA ALA A 248 12.83 -8.53 9.06
C ALA A 248 11.45 -8.09 8.54
N VAL A 249 11.40 -7.43 7.38
CA VAL A 249 10.16 -6.96 6.74
C VAL A 249 9.90 -7.57 5.36
N ALA A 250 10.79 -8.42 4.87
CA ALA A 250 10.59 -9.14 3.62
C ALA A 250 9.31 -9.97 3.66
N GLY A 251 8.42 -9.76 2.69
CA GLY A 251 7.13 -10.45 2.61
C GLY A 251 6.08 -9.99 3.64
N LYS A 252 6.35 -8.92 4.40
CA LYS A 252 5.39 -8.36 5.36
C LYS A 252 4.73 -7.10 4.79
N ALA A 253 3.47 -6.88 5.15
CA ALA A 253 2.75 -5.66 4.89
C ALA A 253 2.71 -4.79 6.15
N THR A 254 2.52 -3.48 6.02
CA THR A 254 2.21 -2.65 7.19
C THR A 254 0.85 -3.08 7.77
N ALA A 255 0.76 -3.15 9.10
CA ALA A 255 -0.47 -3.52 9.78
C ALA A 255 -1.60 -2.57 9.38
N THR A 256 -2.80 -3.10 9.18
CA THR A 256 -3.99 -2.32 8.86
C THR A 256 -4.83 -2.17 10.13
N GLU A 257 -4.98 -0.93 10.61
CA GLU A 257 -5.84 -0.60 11.75
C GLU A 257 -6.80 0.51 11.34
N VAL A 258 -6.24 1.62 10.89
CA VAL A 258 -6.99 2.80 10.47
C VAL A 258 -6.68 3.13 9.02
N ALA A 259 -7.71 3.50 8.27
CA ALA A 259 -7.57 4.07 6.95
C ALA A 259 -8.04 5.52 6.90
N ILE A 260 -7.39 6.35 6.09
CA ILE A 260 -7.85 7.69 5.73
C ILE A 260 -8.22 7.67 4.25
N LEU A 261 -9.45 8.08 3.92
CA LEU A 261 -9.83 8.29 2.54
C LEU A 261 -9.24 9.62 2.03
N PHE A 262 -8.34 9.54 1.04
CA PHE A 262 -7.85 10.70 0.30
C PHE A 262 -8.56 10.78 -1.05
N SER A 263 -9.45 11.77 -1.19
CA SER A 263 -10.21 12.01 -2.41
C SER A 263 -9.53 13.07 -3.28
N GLU A 264 -8.86 12.62 -4.35
CA GLU A 264 -8.30 13.51 -5.36
C GLU A 264 -9.40 14.28 -6.09
N SER A 265 -10.53 13.64 -6.37
CA SER A 265 -11.71 14.29 -6.94
C SER A 265 -12.24 15.44 -6.07
N GLN A 266 -12.32 15.27 -4.74
CA GLN A 266 -12.71 16.35 -3.82
C GLN A 266 -11.67 17.48 -3.81
N ARG A 267 -10.37 17.15 -3.76
CA ARG A 267 -9.28 18.14 -3.87
C ARG A 267 -9.40 18.93 -5.17
N ASP A 268 -9.60 18.24 -6.28
CA ASP A 268 -9.56 18.83 -7.63
C ASP A 268 -10.79 19.68 -7.92
N ALA A 269 -11.92 19.42 -7.27
CA ALA A 269 -13.12 20.24 -7.34
C ALA A 269 -12.97 21.62 -6.66
N LEU A 270 -11.96 21.81 -5.81
CA LEU A 270 -11.73 23.06 -5.09
C LEU A 270 -10.97 24.08 -5.96
N PRO A 271 -11.42 25.35 -6.02
CA PRO A 271 -11.01 26.32 -7.04
C PRO A 271 -9.66 27.00 -6.76
N SER A 272 -9.11 26.88 -5.56
CA SER A 272 -7.82 27.50 -5.22
C SER A 272 -6.96 26.58 -4.37
N LEU A 273 -5.64 26.76 -4.47
CA LEU A 273 -4.68 26.03 -3.63
C LEU A 273 -4.99 26.23 -2.14
N ALA A 274 -5.33 27.44 -1.71
CA ALA A 274 -5.73 27.70 -0.33
C ALA A 274 -6.93 26.83 0.10
N SER A 275 -8.00 26.80 -0.70
CA SER A 275 -9.16 25.93 -0.41
C SER A 275 -8.80 24.45 -0.41
N ARG A 276 -7.94 23.99 -1.34
CA ARG A 276 -7.43 22.59 -1.36
C ARG A 276 -6.70 22.25 -0.07
N CYS A 277 -5.80 23.14 0.36
CA CYS A 277 -5.05 22.99 1.60
C CYS A 277 -5.98 22.93 2.81
N THR A 278 -7.00 23.78 2.88
CA THR A 278 -7.84 23.90 4.08
C THR A 278 -8.97 22.88 4.16
N GLU A 279 -9.60 22.55 3.04
CA GLU A 279 -10.85 21.77 3.01
C GLU A 279 -10.64 20.29 2.68
N ALA A 280 -9.67 19.95 1.83
CA ALA A 280 -9.40 18.57 1.43
C ALA A 280 -8.15 18.00 2.10
N ILE A 281 -7.02 18.72 2.06
CA ILE A 281 -5.71 18.19 2.45
C ILE A 281 -5.46 18.33 3.96
N GLY A 282 -5.86 19.46 4.56
CA GLY A 282 -5.73 19.72 5.99
C GLY A 282 -6.34 18.61 6.87
N PRO A 283 -7.59 18.19 6.61
CA PRO A 283 -8.20 17.06 7.34
C PRO A 283 -7.43 15.74 7.20
N VAL A 284 -6.90 15.42 6.01
CA VAL A 284 -6.10 14.20 5.77
C VAL A 284 -4.82 14.24 6.58
N ILE A 285 -4.08 15.34 6.52
CA ILE A 285 -2.84 15.54 7.26
C ILE A 285 -3.11 15.48 8.77
N GLY A 286 -4.14 16.16 9.25
CA GLY A 286 -4.46 16.22 10.67
C GLY A 286 -4.93 14.90 11.24
N ALA A 287 -5.74 14.14 10.50
CA ALA A 287 -6.10 12.77 10.88
C ALA A 287 -4.88 11.86 10.91
N TYR A 288 -4.01 11.94 9.88
CA TYR A 288 -2.79 11.15 9.81
C TYR A 288 -1.85 11.42 10.99
N GLU A 289 -1.62 12.70 11.31
CA GLU A 289 -0.82 13.09 12.46
C GLU A 289 -1.44 12.64 13.78
N ALA A 290 -2.77 12.77 13.94
CA ALA A 290 -3.48 12.29 15.13
C ALA A 290 -3.25 10.79 15.34
N PHE A 291 -3.55 9.98 14.32
CA PHE A 291 -3.41 8.52 14.39
C PHE A 291 -1.97 8.10 14.63
N ARG A 292 -0.99 8.72 13.96
CA ARG A 292 0.43 8.40 14.15
C ARG A 292 0.95 8.84 15.52
N THR A 293 0.42 9.92 16.11
CA THR A 293 0.79 10.34 17.48
C THR A 293 0.38 9.28 18.51
N GLU A 294 -0.73 8.58 18.26
CA GLU A 294 -1.14 7.42 19.05
C GLU A 294 -0.53 6.09 18.55
N HIS A 295 0.45 6.16 17.64
CA HIS A 295 1.16 5.01 17.06
C HIS A 295 0.25 3.96 16.42
N ARG A 296 -0.92 4.38 15.94
CA ARG A 296 -1.81 3.52 15.14
C ARG A 296 -1.20 3.31 13.76
N SER A 297 -1.41 2.11 13.22
CA SER A 297 -0.96 1.82 11.86
C SER A 297 -1.97 2.40 10.87
N VAL A 298 -1.50 3.33 10.04
CA VAL A 298 -2.36 4.12 9.15
C VAL A 298 -2.12 3.73 7.70
N ASN A 299 -3.21 3.55 6.98
CA ASN A 299 -3.23 3.46 5.53
C ASN A 299 -3.99 4.65 4.92
N VAL A 300 -3.72 4.95 3.66
CA VAL A 300 -4.47 5.92 2.86
C VAL A 300 -5.16 5.20 1.71
N ILE A 301 -6.47 5.37 1.60
CA ILE A 301 -7.28 4.81 0.52
C ILE A 301 -7.49 5.91 -0.52
N ALA A 302 -7.16 5.62 -1.78
CA ALA A 302 -7.50 6.49 -2.91
C ALA A 302 -8.99 6.39 -3.25
N ASP A 303 -9.58 7.46 -3.78
CA ASP A 303 -11.00 7.51 -4.13
C ASP A 303 -11.43 6.45 -5.15
N TRP A 304 -10.67 6.25 -6.22
CA TRP A 304 -10.95 5.21 -7.22
C TRP A 304 -10.87 3.80 -6.62
N ARG A 305 -9.94 3.57 -5.67
CA ARG A 305 -9.74 2.27 -5.03
C ARG A 305 -10.85 1.93 -4.05
N GLN A 306 -11.39 2.93 -3.36
CA GLN A 306 -12.57 2.74 -2.50
C GLN A 306 -13.81 2.31 -3.30
N ALA A 307 -13.94 2.78 -4.53
CA ALA A 307 -15.07 2.44 -5.41
C ALA A 307 -14.95 1.04 -6.02
N ASP A 308 -13.76 0.44 -5.96
CA ASP A 308 -13.48 -0.89 -6.49
C ASP A 308 -14.18 -1.97 -5.64
N PRO A 309 -15.09 -2.78 -6.22
CA PRO A 309 -15.80 -3.83 -5.48
C PRO A 309 -14.89 -4.93 -4.94
N ASP A 310 -13.69 -5.09 -5.49
CA ASP A 310 -12.72 -6.11 -5.04
C ASP A 310 -11.82 -5.58 -3.91
N TYR A 311 -11.92 -4.30 -3.55
CA TYR A 311 -11.14 -3.72 -2.47
C TYR A 311 -11.73 -4.05 -1.10
N ASP A 312 -11.01 -4.86 -0.32
CA ASP A 312 -11.45 -5.29 1.00
C ASP A 312 -11.28 -4.19 2.06
N LEU A 313 -12.36 -3.46 2.34
CA LEU A 313 -12.43 -2.51 3.46
C LEU A 313 -12.44 -3.19 4.83
N GLN A 314 -12.80 -4.49 4.92
CA GLN A 314 -12.92 -5.21 6.21
C GLN A 314 -11.57 -5.46 6.88
N ARG A 315 -10.46 -5.25 6.15
CA ARG A 315 -9.11 -5.28 6.73
C ARG A 315 -8.84 -4.12 7.70
N PHE A 316 -9.68 -3.09 7.71
CA PHE A 316 -9.58 -1.94 8.59
C PHE A 316 -10.62 -2.02 9.72
N GLU A 317 -10.31 -1.41 10.86
CA GLU A 317 -11.27 -1.21 11.94
C GLU A 317 -11.97 0.14 11.78
N PHE A 318 -11.23 1.13 11.27
CA PHE A 318 -11.68 2.50 11.11
C PHE A 318 -11.41 3.02 9.70
N VAL A 319 -12.37 3.77 9.15
CA VAL A 319 -12.18 4.58 7.96
C VAL A 319 -12.52 6.03 8.29
N PHE A 320 -11.55 6.92 8.20
CA PHE A 320 -11.74 8.36 8.31
C PHE A 320 -12.08 8.95 6.93
N VAL A 321 -13.17 9.72 6.86
CA VAL A 321 -13.60 10.40 5.64
C VAL A 321 -13.65 11.91 5.84
N THR A 322 -13.08 12.66 4.90
CA THR A 322 -13.01 14.13 4.94
C THR A 322 -14.37 14.80 4.75
N GLN A 323 -15.20 14.25 3.86
CA GLN A 323 -16.54 14.75 3.58
C GLN A 323 -17.37 13.64 2.92
N ARG A 324 -18.30 13.04 3.67
CA ARG A 324 -19.09 11.90 3.15
C ARG A 324 -20.06 12.33 2.05
N SER A 325 -20.56 13.56 2.13
CA SER A 325 -21.49 14.13 1.15
C SER A 325 -20.95 14.30 -0.28
N THR A 326 -19.63 14.21 -0.48
CA THR A 326 -19.00 14.32 -1.81
C THR A 326 -18.69 12.97 -2.44
N LEU A 327 -18.96 11.87 -1.74
CA LEU A 327 -18.71 10.53 -2.25
C LEU A 327 -19.66 10.19 -3.41
N SER A 328 -19.15 9.42 -4.36
CA SER A 328 -19.97 8.76 -5.37
C SER A 328 -20.89 7.70 -4.74
N VAL A 329 -21.88 7.25 -5.51
CA VAL A 329 -22.83 6.21 -5.06
C VAL A 329 -22.11 4.93 -4.68
N ASP A 330 -21.09 4.53 -5.45
CA ASP A 330 -20.36 3.29 -5.23
C ASP A 330 -19.48 3.38 -3.97
N GLN A 331 -18.80 4.51 -3.77
CA GLN A 331 -18.01 4.79 -2.55
C GLN A 331 -18.88 4.79 -1.29
N GLU A 332 -20.05 5.43 -1.33
CA GLU A 332 -20.99 5.45 -0.21
C GLU A 332 -21.55 4.05 0.07
N SER A 333 -21.79 3.25 -0.99
CA SER A 333 -22.21 1.86 -0.85
C SER A 333 -21.13 1.02 -0.15
N ALA A 334 -19.87 1.16 -0.55
CA ALA A 334 -18.74 0.45 0.05
C ALA A 334 -18.60 0.79 1.56
N LEU A 335 -18.70 2.07 1.94
CA LEU A 335 -18.68 2.47 3.35
C LEU A 335 -19.88 1.94 4.14
N SER A 336 -21.07 1.97 3.54
CA SER A 336 -22.28 1.44 4.18
C SER A 336 -22.16 -0.07 4.45
N GLN A 337 -21.55 -0.82 3.52
CA GLN A 337 -21.28 -2.25 3.70
C GLN A 337 -20.22 -2.51 4.78
N PHE A 338 -19.18 -1.66 4.83
CA PHE A 338 -18.18 -1.66 5.89
C PHE A 338 -18.81 -1.45 7.27
N GLU A 339 -19.63 -0.40 7.44
CA GLU A 339 -20.36 -0.13 8.68
C GLU A 339 -21.32 -1.28 9.06
N ALA A 340 -22.04 -1.84 8.07
CA ALA A 340 -22.95 -2.96 8.29
C ALA A 340 -22.22 -4.23 8.78
N SER A 341 -20.94 -4.35 8.49
CA SER A 341 -20.08 -5.47 8.92
C SER A 341 -19.41 -5.22 10.28
N GLY A 342 -19.66 -4.06 10.91
CA GLY A 342 -19.12 -3.68 12.21
C GLY A 342 -17.93 -2.71 12.14
N GLY A 343 -17.49 -2.33 10.94
CA GLY A 343 -16.50 -1.29 10.74
C GLY A 343 -16.99 0.08 11.22
N VAL A 344 -16.07 0.99 11.52
CA VAL A 344 -16.40 2.32 12.05
C VAL A 344 -15.96 3.40 11.08
N VAL A 345 -16.92 4.18 10.57
CA VAL A 345 -16.62 5.36 9.74
C VAL A 345 -16.61 6.61 10.63
N ILE A 346 -15.50 7.33 10.61
CA ILE A 346 -15.36 8.62 11.28
C ILE A 346 -15.42 9.70 10.21
N GLU A 347 -16.52 10.46 10.18
CA GLU A 347 -16.62 11.63 9.33
C GLU A 347 -15.98 12.84 10.01
N ASN A 348 -15.15 13.55 9.26
CA ASN A 348 -14.59 14.83 9.65
C ASN A 348 -15.70 15.81 10.07
N ASN A 349 -15.63 16.31 11.31
CA ASN A 349 -16.56 17.33 11.77
C ASN A 349 -16.21 18.69 11.14
N PRO A 350 -17.14 19.39 10.48
CA PRO A 350 -16.86 20.71 9.90
C PRO A 350 -16.39 21.78 10.90
N SER A 351 -16.58 21.58 12.22
CA SER A 351 -16.01 22.46 13.25
C SER A 351 -14.54 22.21 13.53
N TRP A 352 -13.96 21.11 13.05
CA TRP A 352 -12.54 20.79 13.17
C TRP A 352 -11.72 21.67 12.22
N GLN A 353 -11.01 22.63 12.79
CA GLN A 353 -10.21 23.62 12.08
C GLN A 353 -8.78 23.14 11.86
N TRP A 354 -8.62 22.02 11.13
CA TRP A 354 -7.32 21.42 10.82
C TRP A 354 -6.32 22.37 10.19
N SER A 355 -6.81 23.36 9.44
CA SER A 355 -5.98 24.27 8.68
C SER A 355 -5.40 25.42 9.49
N THR A 356 -5.67 25.57 10.79
CA THR A 356 -5.14 26.69 11.59
C THR A 356 -4.31 26.15 12.76
N PRO A 357 -3.24 26.81 13.22
CA PRO A 357 -2.40 26.25 14.29
C PRO A 357 -3.15 25.92 15.60
N ASN A 358 -4.01 26.82 16.06
CA ASN A 358 -4.81 26.59 17.28
C ASN A 358 -5.91 25.54 17.03
N GLY A 359 -6.63 25.68 15.91
CA GLY A 359 -7.70 24.76 15.55
C GLY A 359 -7.21 23.34 15.31
N PHE A 360 -5.98 23.17 14.80
CA PHE A 360 -5.34 21.89 14.58
C PHE A 360 -5.22 21.09 15.87
N THR A 361 -4.68 21.72 16.92
CA THR A 361 -4.52 21.08 18.24
C THR A 361 -5.86 20.62 18.81
N GLU A 362 -6.87 21.50 18.78
CA GLU A 362 -8.22 21.19 19.26
C GLU A 362 -8.90 20.07 18.44
N SER A 363 -8.70 20.08 17.11
CA SER A 363 -9.26 19.07 16.21
C SER A 363 -8.61 17.70 16.39
N LYS A 364 -7.28 17.68 16.56
CA LYS A 364 -6.50 16.48 16.88
C LYS A 364 -7.00 15.87 18.18
N GLU A 365 -7.09 16.65 19.26
CA GLU A 365 -7.60 16.17 20.55
C GLU A 365 -9.04 15.63 20.45
N ALA A 366 -9.92 16.32 19.70
CA ALA A 366 -11.29 15.88 19.50
C ALA A 366 -11.37 14.56 18.73
N LEU A 367 -10.57 14.38 17.68
CA LEU A 367 -10.49 13.12 16.93
C LEU A 367 -9.95 11.98 17.81
N LEU A 368 -8.91 12.24 18.61
CA LEU A 368 -8.35 11.24 19.53
C LEU A 368 -9.34 10.82 20.61
N GLN A 369 -10.17 11.73 21.10
CA GLN A 369 -11.27 11.39 22.02
C GLN A 369 -12.30 10.45 21.38
N VAL A 370 -12.65 10.70 20.11
CA VAL A 370 -13.55 9.81 19.36
C VAL A 370 -12.92 8.42 19.23
N LEU A 371 -11.67 8.33 18.75
CA LEU A 371 -10.96 7.05 18.58
C LEU A 371 -10.90 6.23 19.87
N ASN A 372 -10.43 6.87 20.95
CA ASN A 372 -10.21 6.19 22.22
C ASN A 372 -11.52 5.78 22.91
N SER A 373 -12.66 6.33 22.48
CA SER A 373 -13.97 5.88 22.96
C SER A 373 -14.49 4.60 22.27
N VAL A 374 -13.90 4.23 21.13
CA VAL A 374 -14.37 3.10 20.32
C VAL A 374 -13.49 1.88 20.48
N LEU A 375 -12.16 2.03 20.32
CA LEU A 375 -11.22 0.91 20.46
C LEU A 375 -9.85 1.39 20.96
N PRO A 376 -9.24 0.70 21.95
CA PRO A 376 -7.87 0.99 22.35
C PRO A 376 -6.89 0.74 21.19
N ALA A 377 -5.79 1.49 21.15
CA ALA A 377 -4.73 1.26 20.17
C ALA A 377 -4.05 -0.09 20.41
N ARG A 378 -3.79 -0.83 19.33
CA ARG A 378 -3.10 -2.15 19.38
C ARG A 378 -1.65 -2.02 19.84
N LEU A 379 -1.02 -0.89 19.53
CA LEU A 379 0.33 -0.55 19.94
C LEU A 379 0.30 0.85 20.53
N GLN A 380 0.74 0.97 21.78
CA GLN A 380 0.90 2.26 22.44
C GLN A 380 2.38 2.45 22.77
N SER A 381 2.82 3.71 22.85
CA SER A 381 4.15 4.02 23.31
C SER A 381 4.13 5.05 24.45
N THR A 382 5.12 4.97 25.32
CA THR A 382 5.40 6.00 26.32
C THR A 382 6.91 6.26 26.37
N GLY A 383 7.31 7.49 26.72
CA GLY A 383 8.71 7.90 26.64
C GLY A 383 9.16 8.25 25.22
N GLY A 384 10.47 8.36 25.01
CA GLY A 384 11.06 8.75 23.73
C GLY A 384 10.77 10.20 23.29
N SER A 385 11.01 10.48 22.01
CA SER A 385 10.77 11.77 21.37
C SER A 385 9.37 11.84 20.78
N ALA A 386 8.74 13.02 20.80
CA ALA A 386 7.47 13.26 20.09
C ALA A 386 7.56 13.01 18.57
N HIS A 387 8.77 12.96 18.02
CA HIS A 387 9.03 12.67 16.61
C HIS A 387 9.50 11.23 16.36
N VAL A 388 9.33 10.31 17.32
CA VAL A 388 9.66 8.89 17.10
C VAL A 388 8.62 8.22 16.19
N HIS A 389 9.06 7.64 15.07
CA HIS A 389 8.18 6.99 14.10
C HIS A 389 8.13 5.51 14.38
N ILE A 390 6.94 4.97 14.62
CA ILE A 390 6.72 3.56 14.95
C ILE A 390 5.73 3.00 13.93
N GLN A 391 6.10 1.88 13.30
CA GLN A 391 5.24 1.16 12.36
C GLN A 391 5.29 -0.33 12.65
N MET A 392 4.13 -0.97 12.67
CA MET A 392 4.02 -2.42 12.78
C MET A 392 3.87 -3.03 11.38
N HIS A 393 4.62 -4.08 11.12
CA HIS A 393 4.57 -4.89 9.91
C HIS A 393 4.13 -6.30 10.29
N VAL A 394 3.24 -6.88 9.50
CA VAL A 394 2.62 -8.19 9.75
C VAL A 394 2.81 -9.05 8.51
N ASN A 395 3.15 -10.30 8.73
CA ASN A 395 3.13 -11.28 7.66
C ASN A 395 1.67 -11.60 7.28
N PRO A 396 1.23 -11.38 6.03
CA PRO A 396 -0.15 -11.64 5.62
C PRO A 396 -0.55 -13.12 5.76
N ASP A 397 0.42 -14.04 5.68
CA ASP A 397 0.20 -15.48 5.81
C ASP A 397 0.27 -15.96 7.27
N ASP A 398 0.82 -15.14 8.18
CA ASP A 398 0.96 -15.46 9.60
C ASP A 398 0.83 -14.19 10.46
N ALA A 399 -0.39 -13.94 10.93
CA ALA A 399 -0.69 -12.79 11.78
C ALA A 399 0.07 -12.78 13.12
N THR A 400 0.76 -13.86 13.50
CA THR A 400 1.61 -13.91 14.69
C THR A 400 3.05 -13.46 14.42
N ASP A 401 3.49 -13.47 13.16
CA ASP A 401 4.82 -13.02 12.74
C ASP A 401 4.82 -11.50 12.46
N ARG A 402 5.27 -10.74 13.46
CA ARG A 402 5.21 -9.27 13.44
C ARG A 402 6.58 -8.64 13.61
N THR A 403 6.78 -7.51 12.95
CA THR A 403 7.97 -6.68 13.11
C THR A 403 7.55 -5.26 13.45
N ILE A 404 8.05 -4.71 14.56
CA ILE A 404 7.91 -3.28 14.85
C ILE A 404 9.18 -2.60 14.39
N LEU A 405 9.06 -1.65 13.46
CA LEU A 405 10.14 -0.77 13.04
C LEU A 405 9.99 0.59 13.70
N ILE A 406 11.10 1.11 14.20
CA ILE A 406 11.17 2.38 14.91
C ILE A 406 12.26 3.22 14.25
N ALA A 407 11.93 4.41 13.79
CA ALA A 407 12.88 5.42 13.35
C ALA A 407 12.85 6.63 14.29
N ASN A 408 14.03 7.18 14.61
CA ASN A 408 14.13 8.46 15.31
C ASN A 408 13.68 9.62 14.40
N ASP A 409 13.66 10.84 14.94
CA ASP A 409 13.45 12.08 14.21
C ASP A 409 14.40 12.16 13.00
N PHE A 410 13.82 12.17 11.80
CA PHE A 410 14.58 12.24 10.55
C PHE A 410 14.48 13.61 9.86
N ARG A 411 13.95 14.65 10.53
CA ARG A 411 13.88 16.01 9.97
C ARG A 411 15.25 16.61 9.68
N PHE A 412 16.29 16.14 10.38
CA PHE A 412 17.67 16.56 10.14
C PHE A 412 18.26 16.00 8.83
N VAL A 413 17.65 14.95 8.23
CA VAL A 413 18.15 14.34 7.00
C VAL A 413 18.20 15.37 5.87
N GLN A 414 19.37 15.55 5.27
CA GLN A 414 19.60 16.55 4.23
C GLN A 414 20.46 16.00 3.10
N SER A 415 20.26 16.54 1.90
CA SER A 415 21.10 16.24 0.74
C SER A 415 22.19 17.29 0.64
N LEU A 416 23.40 16.90 0.26
CA LEU A 416 24.48 17.82 -0.12
C LEU A 416 24.11 18.70 -1.31
N ARG A 417 23.16 18.28 -2.17
CA ARG A 417 22.63 19.13 -3.25
C ARG A 417 21.73 20.25 -2.74
N GLY A 418 21.18 20.11 -1.53
CA GLY A 418 20.31 21.07 -0.86
C GLY A 418 21.02 21.91 0.20
N LEU A 419 22.35 21.77 0.35
CA LEU A 419 23.11 22.65 1.21
C LEU A 419 22.99 24.09 0.70
N GLY A 420 22.47 24.98 1.56
CA GLY A 420 22.45 26.40 1.31
C GLY A 420 23.86 26.97 1.13
N ALA A 421 23.95 28.27 0.82
CA ALA A 421 25.23 28.94 0.63
C ALA A 421 26.14 28.92 1.88
N ASP A 422 25.57 28.64 3.05
CA ASP A 422 26.29 28.52 4.33
C ASP A 422 26.92 27.14 4.56
N GLY A 423 26.48 26.11 3.82
CA GLY A 423 27.01 24.75 3.91
C GLY A 423 26.81 24.07 5.28
N VAL A 424 25.83 24.53 6.07
CA VAL A 424 25.58 24.00 7.41
C VAL A 424 24.98 22.59 7.32
N ILE A 425 25.55 21.67 8.09
CA ILE A 425 25.04 20.31 8.22
C ILE A 425 24.15 20.23 9.46
N ASN A 426 22.90 19.81 9.29
CA ASN A 426 21.98 19.60 10.40
C ASN A 426 22.53 18.52 11.33
N ASP A 427 22.59 18.83 12.62
CA ASP A 427 23.00 17.85 13.63
C ASP A 427 21.94 16.74 13.78
N PRO A 428 22.35 15.49 14.00
CA PRO A 428 21.41 14.41 14.32
C PRO A 428 20.68 14.71 15.64
N PRO A 429 19.44 14.23 15.81
CA PRO A 429 18.72 14.36 17.07
C PRO A 429 19.45 13.58 18.19
N PRO A 430 19.16 13.87 19.47
CA PRO A 430 19.58 13.01 20.56
C PRO A 430 19.11 11.55 20.34
N PRO A 431 19.85 10.56 20.86
CA PRO A 431 19.35 9.18 20.93
C PRO A 431 17.99 9.11 21.63
N ILE A 432 17.15 8.17 21.21
CA ILE A 432 15.92 7.84 21.90
C ILE A 432 16.27 6.96 23.10
N ASP A 433 15.85 7.38 24.28
CA ASP A 433 15.92 6.64 25.53
C ASP A 433 14.52 6.46 26.14
N ASP A 434 14.42 5.59 27.15
CA ASP A 434 13.22 5.33 27.96
C ASP A 434 11.93 5.00 27.17
N LEU A 435 12.05 4.58 25.90
CA LEU A 435 10.91 4.20 25.07
C LEU A 435 10.34 2.85 25.54
N GLN A 436 9.07 2.85 25.87
CA GLN A 436 8.32 1.65 26.20
C GLN A 436 7.18 1.46 25.21
N LEU A 437 6.98 0.23 24.76
CA LEU A 437 5.87 -0.17 23.89
C LEU A 437 4.92 -1.06 24.67
N LEU A 438 3.63 -0.75 24.64
CA LEU A 438 2.57 -1.64 25.12
C LEU A 438 1.87 -2.24 23.91
N LEU A 439 2.08 -3.54 23.68
CA LEU A 439 1.37 -4.32 22.68
C LEU A 439 0.13 -4.95 23.30
N SER A 440 -1.05 -4.51 22.88
CA SER A 440 -2.34 -5.00 23.39
C SER A 440 -2.57 -6.48 23.07
N TYR A 441 -3.31 -7.19 23.93
CA TYR A 441 -3.82 -8.52 23.59
C TYR A 441 -4.71 -8.50 22.35
N ASP A 442 -5.51 -7.44 22.17
CA ASP A 442 -6.38 -7.28 20.99
C ASP A 442 -5.60 -7.12 19.66
N ALA A 443 -4.26 -7.03 19.70
CA ALA A 443 -3.41 -7.11 18.52
C ALA A 443 -3.35 -8.50 17.87
N GLY A 444 -4.36 -9.36 18.10
CA GLY A 444 -4.45 -10.72 17.56
C GLY A 444 -3.98 -11.82 18.52
N PHE A 445 -3.90 -11.55 19.82
CA PHE A 445 -3.46 -12.49 20.84
C PHE A 445 -4.51 -12.68 21.94
N ASP A 446 -5.01 -13.90 22.15
CA ASP A 446 -6.03 -14.16 23.18
C ASP A 446 -5.48 -14.00 24.61
N GLU A 447 -5.99 -13.02 25.37
CA GLU A 447 -5.61 -12.65 26.74
C GLU A 447 -5.49 -13.86 27.71
N LEU A 448 -6.41 -14.83 27.60
CA LEU A 448 -6.54 -15.94 28.54
C LEU A 448 -5.58 -17.10 28.24
N THR A 449 -5.03 -17.15 27.03
CA THR A 449 -4.18 -18.25 26.55
C THR A 449 -2.83 -17.79 26.02
N ALA A 450 -2.61 -16.48 25.93
CA ALA A 450 -1.45 -15.96 25.22
C ALA A 450 -0.13 -16.42 25.90
N PRO A 451 0.74 -17.13 25.16
CA PRO A 451 2.06 -17.51 25.64
C PRO A 451 2.93 -16.29 25.94
N ASP A 452 4.11 -16.52 26.50
CA ASP A 452 5.09 -15.45 26.68
C ASP A 452 5.46 -14.86 25.31
N LEU A 453 5.63 -13.54 25.24
CA LEU A 453 6.05 -12.85 24.02
C LEU A 453 7.57 -12.80 23.98
N ILE A 454 8.17 -13.24 22.88
CA ILE A 454 9.59 -13.10 22.60
C ILE A 454 9.76 -11.86 21.71
N ALA A 455 10.38 -10.82 22.26
CA ALA A 455 10.79 -9.64 21.51
C ALA A 455 12.29 -9.75 21.20
N THR A 456 12.66 -9.84 19.92
CA THR A 456 14.06 -9.96 19.49
C THR A 456 14.48 -8.70 18.74
N ASP A 457 15.61 -8.11 19.17
CA ASP A 457 16.29 -7.07 18.42
C ASP A 457 16.78 -7.61 17.08
N VAL A 458 16.24 -7.09 15.99
CA VAL A 458 16.66 -7.45 14.63
C VAL A 458 18.11 -7.01 14.36
N LEU A 459 18.53 -5.88 14.92
CA LEU A 459 19.85 -5.29 14.64
C LEU A 459 20.94 -5.96 15.49
N GLY A 460 20.65 -6.23 16.75
CA GLY A 460 21.58 -6.84 17.70
C GLY A 460 21.48 -8.37 17.84
N GLY A 461 20.37 -8.98 17.42
CA GLY A 461 20.09 -10.41 17.60
C GLY A 461 19.86 -10.81 19.06
N VAL A 462 19.53 -9.86 19.93
CA VAL A 462 19.35 -10.08 21.38
C VAL A 462 17.87 -10.10 21.72
N VAL A 463 17.45 -11.06 22.54
CA VAL A 463 16.08 -11.09 23.09
C VAL A 463 15.95 -10.05 24.19
N TRP A 464 14.97 -9.17 24.07
CA TRP A 464 14.61 -8.15 25.05
C TRP A 464 13.63 -8.70 26.09
N ALA A 465 13.70 -8.13 27.28
CA ALA A 465 12.76 -8.47 28.34
C ALA A 465 11.38 -7.88 28.02
N THR A 466 10.37 -8.73 28.05
CA THR A 466 8.96 -8.32 27.99
C THR A 466 8.32 -8.51 29.36
N GLN A 467 7.46 -7.58 29.76
CA GLN A 467 6.65 -7.71 30.99
C GLN A 467 5.18 -7.87 30.62
N LYS A 468 4.59 -9.01 30.98
CA LYS A 468 3.14 -9.22 30.85
C LYS A 468 2.38 -8.32 31.84
N THR A 469 1.38 -7.59 31.36
CA THR A 469 0.50 -6.70 32.14
C THR A 469 -0.95 -7.16 31.99
N ALA A 470 -1.89 -6.43 32.62
CA ALA A 470 -3.32 -6.67 32.42
C ALA A 470 -3.82 -6.24 31.03
N GLU A 471 -3.09 -5.34 30.36
CA GLU A 471 -3.50 -4.74 29.08
C GLU A 471 -2.74 -5.34 27.88
N GLY A 472 -1.61 -6.02 28.12
CA GLY A 472 -0.80 -6.60 27.05
C GLY A 472 0.62 -6.92 27.49
N TRP A 473 1.58 -6.77 26.57
CA TRP A 473 3.01 -6.89 26.85
C TRP A 473 3.69 -5.52 26.79
N LEU A 474 4.37 -5.17 27.89
CA LEU A 474 5.25 -4.02 27.95
C LEU A 474 6.66 -4.43 27.49
N ILE A 475 7.20 -3.73 26.50
CA ILE A 475 8.51 -3.94 25.91
C ILE A 475 9.35 -2.68 26.16
N SER A 476 10.46 -2.80 26.89
CA SER A 476 11.40 -1.70 27.06
C SER A 476 12.39 -1.70 25.90
N VAL A 477 12.35 -0.67 25.06
CA VAL A 477 13.25 -0.51 23.92
C VAL A 477 14.56 0.10 24.43
N PRO A 478 15.72 -0.56 24.21
CA PRO A 478 17.02 0.00 24.56
C PRO A 478 17.29 1.33 23.83
N GLU A 479 18.23 2.11 24.34
CA GLU A 479 18.67 3.35 23.69
C GLU A 479 19.13 3.09 22.24
N PHE A 480 18.68 3.92 21.30
CA PHE A 480 19.12 3.87 19.90
C PHE A 480 19.21 5.26 19.28
N THR A 481 20.08 5.42 18.27
CA THR A 481 20.30 6.71 17.61
C THR A 481 19.41 6.91 16.38
N GLU A 482 19.43 6.01 15.40
CA GLU A 482 18.65 6.17 14.16
C GLU A 482 17.44 5.24 14.08
N ALA A 483 17.61 3.98 14.48
CA ALA A 483 16.57 2.97 14.36
C ALA A 483 16.62 1.90 15.45
N ALA A 484 15.46 1.33 15.74
CA ALA A 484 15.29 0.06 16.43
C ALA A 484 14.32 -0.82 15.63
N ALA A 485 14.51 -2.13 15.69
CA ALA A 485 13.66 -3.08 14.98
C ALA A 485 13.44 -4.32 15.85
N ILE A 486 12.17 -4.68 16.06
CA ILE A 486 11.76 -5.70 17.01
C ILE A 486 10.98 -6.77 16.25
N HIS A 487 11.52 -7.97 16.20
CA HIS A 487 10.78 -9.14 15.74
C HIS A 487 10.02 -9.74 16.92
N LEU A 488 8.71 -9.91 16.76
CA LEU A 488 7.81 -10.40 17.79
C LEU A 488 7.37 -11.82 17.43
N GLN A 489 7.51 -12.73 18.38
CA GLN A 489 7.05 -14.11 18.25
C GLN A 489 6.41 -14.58 19.56
N LEU A 490 5.40 -15.43 19.44
CA LEU A 490 4.82 -16.12 20.58
C LEU A 490 5.67 -17.33 20.98
N ASP A 491 5.98 -17.47 22.27
CA ASP A 491 6.66 -18.65 22.80
C ASP A 491 5.71 -19.84 22.92
N VAL A 492 5.47 -20.52 21.80
CA VAL A 492 4.68 -21.76 21.76
C VAL A 492 5.37 -22.94 22.45
N SER A 493 6.65 -22.81 22.84
CA SER A 493 7.41 -23.87 23.51
C SER A 493 7.15 -23.94 25.02
N SER A 494 6.44 -22.96 25.58
CA SER A 494 6.06 -22.98 26.99
C SER A 494 5.22 -24.23 27.31
N PRO A 495 5.54 -24.96 28.41
CA PRO A 495 4.79 -26.13 28.84
C PRO A 495 3.29 -25.88 29.07
N ALA A 496 2.89 -24.61 29.27
CA ALA A 496 1.49 -24.22 29.37
C ALA A 496 0.77 -24.35 28.01
N THR A 497 1.40 -23.87 26.94
CA THR A 497 0.91 -23.91 25.56
C THR A 497 0.86 -25.35 25.03
N MET A 498 1.89 -26.16 25.31
CA MET A 498 1.92 -27.57 24.90
C MET A 498 0.75 -28.37 25.54
N ARG A 499 0.50 -28.20 26.84
CA ARG A 499 -0.62 -28.90 27.51
C ARG A 499 -1.98 -28.50 26.98
N GLN A 500 -2.15 -27.28 26.46
CA GLN A 500 -3.40 -26.83 25.87
C GLN A 500 -3.59 -27.34 24.45
N SER A 501 -2.55 -27.34 23.60
CA SER A 501 -2.61 -27.94 22.26
C SER A 501 -2.95 -29.44 22.29
N GLU A 502 -2.54 -30.14 23.36
CA GLU A 502 -2.94 -31.53 23.61
C GLU A 502 -4.37 -31.66 24.16
N GLN A 503 -4.88 -30.65 24.87
CA GLN A 503 -6.23 -30.65 25.47
C GLN A 503 -7.33 -30.13 24.54
N GLN A 504 -7.02 -29.26 23.58
CA GLN A 504 -8.00 -28.71 22.62
C GLN A 504 -8.67 -29.80 21.77
N PRO A 505 -7.95 -30.77 21.19
CA PRO A 505 -8.55 -31.90 20.48
C PRO A 505 -9.41 -32.77 21.40
N LEU A 506 -9.02 -32.93 22.66
CA LEU A 506 -9.78 -33.67 23.67
C LEU A 506 -11.06 -32.94 24.09
N GLN A 507 -11.02 -31.61 24.24
CA GLN A 507 -12.20 -30.81 24.57
C GLN A 507 -13.15 -30.68 23.38
N GLN A 508 -12.64 -30.56 22.16
CA GLN A 508 -13.45 -30.62 20.94
C GLN A 508 -14.06 -32.01 20.74
N ALA A 509 -13.32 -33.09 21.02
CA ALA A 509 -13.87 -34.46 20.98
C ALA A 509 -14.97 -34.68 22.04
N VAL A 510 -14.79 -34.16 23.27
CA VAL A 510 -15.80 -34.24 24.32
C VAL A 510 -17.03 -33.36 24.01
N ALA A 511 -16.84 -32.16 23.45
CA ALA A 511 -17.95 -31.32 23.00
C ALA A 511 -18.71 -31.95 21.81
N SER A 512 -18.01 -32.69 20.94
CA SER A 512 -18.61 -33.43 19.83
C SER A 512 -19.36 -34.68 20.30
N GLU A 513 -18.89 -35.37 21.35
CA GLU A 513 -19.60 -36.50 21.97
C GLU A 513 -20.81 -36.05 22.83
N MET A 514 -20.80 -34.80 23.33
CA MET A 514 -21.88 -34.27 24.18
C MET A 514 -23.06 -33.68 23.39
N ILE A 515 -22.99 -33.67 22.04
CA ILE A 515 -24.09 -33.33 21.12
C ILE A 515 -24.65 -34.62 20.48
N TRP A 516 -24.87 -35.65 21.29
CA TRP A 516 -25.65 -36.83 20.93
C TRP A 516 -26.67 -37.12 22.04
N SER A 517 -27.72 -36.29 22.10
CA SER A 517 -28.97 -36.67 22.77
C SER A 517 -30.16 -36.29 21.91
N ASP A 518 -30.84 -37.33 21.43
CA ASP A 518 -32.24 -37.40 21.02
C ASP A 518 -32.72 -36.39 19.96
N ASP A 519 -32.30 -36.58 18.70
CA ASP A 519 -33.17 -36.32 17.54
C ASP A 519 -32.61 -37.02 16.27
N GLU A 520 -32.74 -38.35 16.23
CA GLU A 520 -32.57 -39.13 15.00
C GLU A 520 -33.76 -38.86 14.07
N ASN A 521 -33.67 -37.90 13.14
CA ASN A 521 -34.41 -37.93 11.86
C ASN A 521 -34.12 -36.82 10.81
N TRP A 522 -33.05 -36.02 10.92
CA TRP A 522 -32.86 -34.86 10.02
C TRP A 522 -31.65 -34.86 9.08
N LEU A 523 -30.92 -35.97 8.92
CA LEU A 523 -29.77 -36.02 8.00
C LEU A 523 -29.75 -37.28 7.11
N GLU A 524 -30.74 -37.41 6.25
CA GLU A 524 -30.64 -38.20 5.01
C GLU A 524 -31.12 -37.37 3.81
N SER A 525 -30.60 -36.16 3.65
CA SER A 525 -30.49 -35.58 2.31
C SER A 525 -29.13 -35.98 1.78
N ASN A 526 -29.10 -36.93 0.85
CA ASN A 526 -27.94 -37.24 0.01
C ASN A 526 -27.50 -35.98 -0.76
N LEU A 527 -26.75 -35.08 -0.11
CA LEU A 527 -25.93 -34.10 -0.81
C LEU A 527 -24.81 -34.92 -1.45
N GLU A 528 -25.03 -35.24 -2.72
CA GLU A 528 -24.08 -35.89 -3.60
C GLU A 528 -22.77 -35.07 -3.54
N PHE A 529 -21.74 -35.65 -2.90
CA PHE A 529 -20.44 -35.02 -2.72
C PHE A 529 -19.82 -34.76 -4.10
N ASP A 530 -19.69 -33.49 -4.49
CA ASP A 530 -18.97 -33.12 -5.71
C ASP A 530 -17.48 -33.25 -5.42
N ALA A 531 -16.81 -34.22 -6.04
CA ALA A 531 -15.39 -34.47 -5.85
C ALA A 531 -14.50 -33.27 -6.25
N ALA A 532 -15.04 -32.30 -7.00
CA ALA A 532 -14.34 -31.07 -7.35
C ALA A 532 -14.37 -29.97 -6.27
N ASP A 533 -15.20 -30.12 -5.21
CA ASP A 533 -15.23 -29.26 -4.03
C ASP A 533 -14.24 -29.80 -3.00
N VAL A 534 -12.96 -29.46 -3.20
CA VAL A 534 -11.85 -30.03 -2.42
C VAL A 534 -11.66 -29.33 -1.08
N ASN A 535 -12.16 -28.10 -0.93
CA ASN A 535 -12.16 -27.38 0.34
C ASN A 535 -13.43 -27.66 1.19
N ARG A 536 -14.45 -28.31 0.61
CA ARG A 536 -15.73 -28.70 1.22
C ARG A 536 -16.58 -27.52 1.69
N ASP A 537 -16.52 -26.40 0.98
CA ASP A 537 -17.34 -25.23 1.27
C ASP A 537 -18.75 -25.29 0.66
N GLY A 538 -19.05 -26.36 -0.08
CA GLY A 538 -20.32 -26.62 -0.74
C GLY A 538 -20.43 -26.01 -2.14
N ARG A 539 -19.35 -25.47 -2.71
CA ARG A 539 -19.32 -24.88 -4.06
C ARG A 539 -17.99 -25.19 -4.75
N VAL A 540 -18.04 -25.63 -6.01
CA VAL A 540 -16.83 -25.75 -6.84
C VAL A 540 -16.44 -24.37 -7.39
N SER A 541 -15.30 -23.85 -6.96
CA SER A 541 -14.81 -22.49 -7.25
C SER A 541 -13.33 -22.45 -7.66
N ALA A 542 -12.83 -21.26 -8.02
CA ALA A 542 -11.40 -21.08 -8.27
C ALA A 542 -10.53 -21.40 -7.04
N LEU A 543 -11.10 -21.29 -5.83
CA LEU A 543 -10.42 -21.59 -4.57
C LEU A 543 -10.07 -23.08 -4.46
N ASP A 544 -10.94 -23.97 -4.94
CA ASP A 544 -10.71 -25.42 -4.99
C ASP A 544 -9.51 -25.76 -5.88
N ALA A 545 -9.41 -25.12 -7.04
CA ALA A 545 -8.27 -25.30 -7.95
C ALA A 545 -6.97 -24.81 -7.31
N LEU A 546 -7.04 -23.69 -6.58
CA LEU A 546 -5.89 -23.11 -5.89
C LEU A 546 -5.37 -24.00 -4.76
N VAL A 547 -6.27 -24.63 -3.98
CA VAL A 547 -5.90 -25.62 -2.95
C VAL A 547 -5.07 -26.76 -3.54
N LEU A 548 -5.48 -27.26 -4.71
CA LEU A 548 -4.81 -28.36 -5.41
C LEU A 548 -3.46 -27.93 -6.00
N ILE A 549 -3.38 -26.74 -6.62
CA ILE A 549 -2.13 -26.17 -7.14
C ILE A 549 -1.10 -25.97 -6.01
N ASN A 550 -1.53 -25.42 -4.87
CA ASN A 550 -0.67 -25.23 -3.70
C ASN A 550 -0.20 -26.56 -3.10
N HIS A 551 -1.05 -27.59 -3.11
CA HIS A 551 -0.64 -28.94 -2.74
C HIS A 551 0.44 -29.50 -3.67
N LEU A 552 0.26 -29.38 -4.99
CA LEU A 552 1.24 -29.83 -5.99
C LEU A 552 2.58 -29.08 -5.89
N SER A 553 2.53 -27.77 -5.66
CA SER A 553 3.73 -26.94 -5.48
C SER A 553 4.55 -27.39 -4.26
N ARG A 554 3.88 -27.61 -3.10
CA ARG A 554 4.52 -28.12 -1.88
C ARG A 554 5.13 -29.51 -2.07
N THR A 555 4.44 -30.40 -2.77
CA THR A 555 4.93 -31.75 -3.08
C THR A 555 6.13 -31.72 -4.04
N ALA A 556 6.11 -30.83 -5.04
CA ALA A 556 7.22 -30.64 -5.98
C ALA A 556 8.46 -30.07 -5.28
N MET A 557 8.30 -29.10 -4.38
CA MET A 557 9.40 -28.52 -3.60
C MET A 557 10.00 -29.52 -2.60
N SER A 558 9.20 -30.46 -2.10
CA SER A 558 9.65 -31.53 -1.20
C SER A 558 10.39 -32.67 -1.93
N GLY A 559 10.33 -32.73 -3.26
CA GLY A 559 10.78 -33.85 -4.09
C GLY A 559 12.25 -33.87 -4.53
N ILE A 560 13.10 -32.91 -4.13
CA ILE A 560 14.51 -32.86 -4.54
C ILE A 560 15.38 -33.97 -3.88
N GLY A 561 14.84 -34.73 -2.92
CA GLY A 561 15.39 -36.00 -2.46
C GLY A 561 14.64 -37.19 -3.07
N GLY A 562 15.12 -37.70 -4.20
CA GLY A 562 14.39 -38.66 -5.04
C GLY A 562 13.82 -39.89 -4.32
N PHE A 563 12.49 -39.99 -4.28
CA PHE A 563 11.69 -41.21 -4.34
C PHE A 563 10.28 -40.84 -4.85
N SER A 564 9.89 -41.34 -6.02
CA SER A 564 8.48 -41.36 -6.43
C SER A 564 7.77 -42.38 -5.52
N ALA A 565 6.98 -41.88 -4.57
CA ALA A 565 6.20 -42.70 -3.69
C ALA A 565 4.99 -43.26 -4.46
N LYS A 566 5.16 -44.46 -5.05
CA LYS A 566 3.99 -45.31 -5.32
C LYS A 566 3.38 -45.67 -3.98
N VAL A 567 2.21 -45.12 -3.70
CA VAL A 567 1.39 -45.48 -2.54
C VAL A 567 1.07 -46.98 -2.66
N GLY A 568 1.75 -47.76 -1.83
CA GLY A 568 1.55 -49.20 -1.74
C GLY A 568 0.20 -49.49 -1.08
N GLN A 569 -0.58 -50.33 -1.76
CA GLN A 569 -1.84 -50.93 -1.34
C GLN A 569 -1.90 -51.28 0.16
N SER A 570 -2.55 -50.44 0.97
CA SER A 570 -3.24 -50.87 2.20
C SER A 570 -4.22 -49.79 2.66
N GLY A 571 -5.52 -50.01 2.41
CA GLY A 571 -6.63 -49.22 2.94
C GLY A 571 -7.04 -48.03 2.05
N GLU A 572 -8.09 -48.21 1.25
CA GLU A 572 -8.70 -47.22 0.36
C GLU A 572 -9.29 -46.03 1.15
N SER A 573 -8.48 -45.02 1.42
CA SER A 573 -8.98 -43.66 1.57
C SER A 573 -8.50 -42.91 0.34
N LEU A 574 -9.37 -42.80 -0.68
CA LEU A 574 -9.12 -41.93 -1.82
C LEU A 574 -8.78 -40.53 -1.29
N SER A 575 -7.67 -39.97 -1.74
CA SER A 575 -7.32 -38.59 -1.41
C SER A 575 -8.47 -37.72 -1.92
N THR A 576 -9.00 -36.84 -1.07
CA THR A 576 -10.03 -35.87 -1.51
C THR A 576 -9.52 -34.89 -2.56
N LEU A 577 -8.20 -34.90 -2.81
CA LEU A 577 -7.53 -34.11 -3.84
C LEU A 577 -7.38 -34.86 -5.18
N ASP A 578 -7.70 -36.16 -5.23
CA ASP A 578 -7.71 -36.95 -6.47
C ASP A 578 -9.12 -36.86 -7.09
N VAL A 579 -9.35 -35.76 -7.81
CA VAL A 579 -10.65 -35.38 -8.35
C VAL A 579 -11.02 -36.27 -9.54
N ASN A 580 -10.02 -36.75 -10.30
CA ASN A 580 -10.23 -37.61 -11.45
C ASN A 580 -10.26 -39.12 -11.11
N GLN A 581 -9.94 -39.48 -9.86
CA GLN A 581 -9.90 -40.84 -9.32
C GLN A 581 -8.95 -41.79 -10.06
N ASP A 582 -7.84 -41.26 -10.60
CA ASP A 582 -6.81 -42.06 -11.27
C ASP A 582 -5.79 -42.66 -10.30
N GLY A 583 -5.86 -42.29 -9.02
CA GLY A 583 -5.00 -42.76 -7.94
C GLY A 583 -3.78 -41.87 -7.68
N ASP A 584 -3.55 -40.83 -8.48
CA ASP A 584 -2.41 -39.92 -8.40
C ASP A 584 -2.86 -38.44 -8.41
N VAL A 585 -2.65 -37.71 -7.30
CA VAL A 585 -2.92 -36.26 -7.27
C VAL A 585 -1.93 -35.53 -8.19
N SER A 586 -2.41 -34.97 -9.29
CA SER A 586 -1.60 -34.38 -10.35
C SER A 586 -2.19 -33.06 -10.86
N ALA A 587 -1.48 -32.40 -11.79
CA ALA A 587 -1.98 -31.19 -12.44
C ALA A 587 -3.29 -31.44 -13.24
N ILE A 588 -3.61 -32.70 -13.53
CA ILE A 588 -4.86 -33.08 -14.20
C ILE A 588 -6.06 -32.84 -13.29
N ASP A 589 -5.94 -33.07 -11.99
CA ASP A 589 -7.02 -32.85 -11.01
C ASP A 589 -7.37 -31.36 -10.89
N ALA A 590 -6.35 -30.49 -10.83
CA ALA A 590 -6.56 -29.04 -10.84
C ALA A 590 -7.26 -28.58 -12.14
N LEU A 591 -6.87 -29.15 -13.29
CA LEU A 591 -7.52 -28.85 -14.57
C LEU A 591 -8.98 -29.34 -14.61
N HIS A 592 -9.31 -30.44 -13.94
CA HIS A 592 -10.69 -30.93 -13.81
C HIS A 592 -11.55 -29.93 -13.04
N ILE A 593 -11.06 -29.37 -11.93
CA ILE A 593 -11.76 -28.33 -11.17
C ILE A 593 -11.95 -27.07 -12.02
N ILE A 594 -10.91 -26.58 -12.70
CA ILE A 594 -11.00 -25.38 -13.55
C ILE A 594 -12.04 -25.55 -14.66
N LYS A 595 -12.07 -26.71 -15.31
CA LYS A 595 -13.10 -27.03 -16.32
C LYS A 595 -14.49 -27.08 -15.71
N ARG A 596 -14.63 -27.63 -14.50
CA ARG A 596 -15.90 -27.68 -13.77
C ARG A 596 -16.39 -26.27 -13.43
N CYS A 597 -15.53 -25.40 -12.89
CA CYS A 597 -15.83 -23.99 -12.62
C CYS A 597 -16.32 -23.27 -13.88
N ARG A 598 -15.63 -23.47 -15.01
CA ARG A 598 -16.04 -22.87 -16.29
C ARG A 598 -17.40 -23.38 -16.76
N SER A 599 -17.66 -24.69 -16.65
CA SER A 599 -18.96 -25.27 -17.01
C SER A 599 -20.12 -24.73 -16.16
N LEU A 600 -19.89 -24.50 -14.86
CA LEU A 600 -20.88 -23.91 -13.95
C LEU A 600 -21.11 -22.42 -14.24
N GLY A 601 -20.07 -21.70 -14.66
CA GLY A 601 -20.19 -20.32 -15.15
C GLY A 601 -21.03 -20.24 -16.43
N ASP A 602 -20.76 -21.11 -17.40
CA ASP A 602 -21.50 -21.17 -18.67
C ASP A 602 -22.98 -21.58 -18.46
N GLU A 603 -23.27 -22.50 -17.52
CA GLU A 603 -24.65 -22.87 -17.15
C GLU A 603 -25.41 -21.71 -16.49
N ARG A 604 -24.73 -20.90 -15.65
CA ARG A 604 -25.33 -19.69 -15.07
C ARG A 604 -25.65 -18.66 -16.15
N VAL A 605 -24.76 -18.44 -17.11
CA VAL A 605 -25.00 -17.52 -18.25
C VAL A 605 -26.16 -18.00 -19.12
N ALA A 606 -26.31 -19.31 -19.33
CA ALA A 606 -27.44 -19.88 -20.07
C ALA A 606 -28.79 -19.74 -19.34
N LEU A 607 -28.80 -19.83 -18.00
CA LEU A 607 -29.99 -19.61 -17.16
C LEU A 607 -30.49 -18.16 -17.16
N PHE A 608 -29.62 -17.18 -17.41
CA PHE A 608 -29.98 -15.76 -17.55
C PHE A 608 -30.29 -15.34 -19.01
N SER A 609 -30.07 -16.22 -19.99
CA SER A 609 -30.26 -15.91 -21.43
C SER A 609 -31.58 -16.45 -22.02
N ALA A 610 -32.55 -16.83 -21.18
CA ALA A 610 -33.87 -17.22 -21.68
C ALA A 610 -34.58 -16.02 -22.34
N PRO A 611 -35.17 -16.15 -23.55
CA PRO A 611 -35.87 -15.05 -24.18
C PRO A 611 -37.10 -14.68 -23.35
N LEU A 612 -37.22 -13.41 -22.98
CA LEU A 612 -38.48 -12.86 -22.49
C LEU A 612 -39.50 -13.00 -23.61
N GLU A 613 -40.57 -13.76 -23.37
CA GLU A 613 -41.73 -13.83 -24.27
C GLU A 613 -42.35 -12.43 -24.37
N ASP A 614 -42.42 -11.90 -25.59
CA ASP A 614 -43.19 -10.72 -25.97
C ASP A 614 -44.68 -11.00 -25.68
N ASP A 615 -45.23 -10.33 -24.66
CA ASP A 615 -46.67 -10.25 -24.45
C ASP A 615 -47.17 -8.95 -25.08
N ASP A 616 -47.91 -9.12 -26.18
CA ASP A 616 -48.68 -8.13 -26.91
C ASP A 616 -49.54 -7.26 -25.96
N HIS A 617 -49.42 -5.93 -26.07
CA HIS A 617 -50.58 -5.05 -25.91
C HIS A 617 -50.48 -3.77 -26.75
N ASP A 618 -51.29 -3.77 -27.81
CA ASP A 618 -51.85 -2.59 -28.47
C ASP A 618 -52.39 -1.57 -27.44
N ASP A 619 -52.05 -0.29 -27.58
CA ASP A 619 -53.07 0.72 -27.83
C ASP A 619 -52.53 2.10 -28.26
N HIS A 620 -53.33 2.71 -29.12
CA HIS A 620 -53.18 3.97 -29.84
C HIS A 620 -52.90 5.23 -28.99
N HIS A 621 -52.09 6.18 -29.51
CA HIS A 621 -52.59 7.50 -29.96
C HIS A 621 -51.51 8.44 -30.58
N ASN A 622 -51.69 8.62 -31.89
CA ASN A 622 -51.58 9.82 -32.73
C ASN A 622 -51.35 11.20 -32.04
N PHE A 623 -50.32 11.95 -32.48
CA PHE A 623 -50.25 13.39 -32.85
C PHE A 623 -48.76 13.66 -33.18
N GLY A 624 -48.31 14.26 -34.28
CA GLY A 624 -48.91 15.26 -35.16
C GLY A 624 -48.07 16.56 -35.12
N ILE A 625 -46.92 16.54 -35.80
CA ILE A 625 -46.23 17.64 -36.51
C ILE A 625 -46.13 19.04 -35.83
N ASN A 626 -44.90 19.46 -35.51
CA ASN A 626 -44.13 20.50 -36.23
C ASN A 626 -42.68 20.53 -35.78
#